data_AF-A0A7I7KWB1-F1
#
_entry.id   AF-A0A7I7KWB1-F1
#
_cell.length_a   1.000
_cell.length_b   1.000
_cell.length_c   1.000
_cell.angle_alpha   90.00
_cell.angle_beta   90.00
_cell.angle_gamma   90.00
#
_symmetry.space_group_name_H-M   'P 1'
#
loop_
_entity.id
_entity.type
_entity.pdbx_description
1 polymer ?
#
loop_
_entity_poly.entity_id
_entity_poly.type
_entity_poly.pdbx_seq_one_letter_code
_entity_poly.pdbx_strand_id
1 'polypeptide(L)'
;MSLLAMTVRPFLPALAVAAALMTGAVAQADPQDDQFLALLARDGIPGGPPDQLIALAHERCNDDSLPRSAIFTLHFGAQPSPFSSAMLQLAAKLEGQGVPGPQVRPFLLDAISVYCPDAHS
;
A
#
# COMPACT_ATOMS: atom_id res chain seq x y z
N MET A 1 -52.53 -24.82 -29.19
CA MET A 1 -52.37 -25.39 -30.56
C MET A 1 -51.47 -24.43 -31.30
N SER A 2 -50.26 -24.73 -31.75
CA SER A 2 -49.72 -25.99 -32.28
C SER A 2 -48.24 -26.16 -31.94
N LEU A 3 -47.82 -27.41 -31.73
CA LEU A 3 -46.42 -27.83 -31.84
C LEU A 3 -46.00 -27.79 -33.31
N LEU A 4 -44.76 -27.40 -33.58
CA LEU A 4 -44.02 -27.87 -34.76
C LEU A 4 -42.65 -28.35 -34.33
N ALA A 5 -42.42 -29.61 -34.68
CA ALA A 5 -41.31 -30.44 -34.25
C ALA A 5 -40.04 -30.10 -35.04
N MET A 6 -38.94 -30.00 -34.29
CA MET A 6 -37.73 -30.81 -34.45
C MET A 6 -37.15 -30.97 -35.87
N THR A 7 -36.12 -30.17 -36.16
CA THR A 7 -34.97 -30.64 -36.94
C THR A 7 -33.69 -30.33 -36.16
N VAL A 8 -33.39 -31.22 -35.20
CA VAL A 8 -32.07 -31.33 -34.58
C VAL A 8 -31.13 -31.88 -35.65
N ARG A 9 -30.13 -31.09 -36.06
CA ARG A 9 -28.95 -31.57 -36.78
C ARG A 9 -27.82 -31.74 -35.75
N PRO A 10 -27.32 -32.96 -35.50
CA PRO A 10 -26.17 -33.17 -34.63
C PRO A 10 -24.90 -33.34 -35.49
N PHE A 11 -24.01 -32.36 -35.45
CA PHE A 11 -22.57 -32.55 -35.70
C PHE A 11 -21.81 -31.60 -34.76
N LEU A 12 -21.38 -32.18 -33.63
CA LEU A 12 -20.44 -31.68 -32.62
C LEU A 12 -19.03 -31.46 -33.22
N PRO A 13 -18.04 -30.83 -32.54
CA PRO A 13 -18.07 -29.92 -31.39
C PRO A 13 -17.12 -28.71 -31.57
N ALA A 14 -17.58 -27.49 -31.41
CA ALA A 14 -16.69 -26.38 -31.04
C ALA A 14 -17.06 -25.95 -29.63
N LEU A 15 -16.38 -26.57 -28.66
CA LEU A 15 -16.36 -26.15 -27.27
C LEU A 15 -15.83 -24.71 -27.20
N ALA A 16 -16.73 -23.73 -27.28
CA ALA A 16 -16.48 -22.41 -26.72
C ALA A 16 -17.23 -22.35 -25.40
N VAL A 17 -16.70 -23.08 -24.41
CA VAL A 17 -16.92 -22.76 -23.00
C VAL A 17 -16.29 -21.38 -22.81
N ALA A 18 -17.04 -20.33 -23.10
CA ALA A 18 -16.79 -19.04 -22.49
C ALA A 18 -17.27 -19.19 -21.04
N ALA A 19 -16.49 -19.92 -20.25
CA ALA A 19 -16.31 -19.56 -18.86
C ALA A 19 -15.78 -18.14 -18.91
N ALA A 20 -16.71 -17.18 -18.92
CA ALA A 20 -16.42 -15.86 -18.43
C ALA A 20 -15.99 -16.10 -17.00
N LEU A 21 -14.69 -16.35 -16.85
CA LEU A 21 -13.95 -16.13 -15.65
C LEU A 21 -14.28 -14.67 -15.34
N MET A 22 -15.33 -14.48 -14.55
CA MET A 22 -15.38 -13.41 -13.60
C MET A 22 -14.20 -13.67 -12.65
N THR A 23 -12.98 -13.49 -13.15
CA THR A 23 -11.90 -12.90 -12.39
C THR A 23 -12.45 -11.53 -12.03
N GLY A 24 -13.34 -11.51 -11.03
CA GLY A 24 -13.29 -10.43 -10.09
C GLY A 24 -11.82 -10.34 -9.75
N ALA A 25 -11.17 -9.31 -10.29
CA ALA A 25 -10.06 -8.70 -9.62
C ALA A 25 -10.63 -8.37 -8.24
N VAL A 26 -10.58 -9.36 -7.33
CA VAL A 26 -10.31 -9.11 -5.94
C VAL A 26 -9.17 -8.12 -6.04
N ALA A 27 -9.41 -6.88 -5.62
CA ALA A 27 -8.39 -5.85 -5.52
C ALA A 27 -7.15 -6.57 -5.00
N GLN A 28 -6.18 -6.77 -5.91
CA GLN A 28 -5.07 -7.65 -5.63
C GLN A 28 -4.34 -6.89 -4.54
N ALA A 29 -4.49 -7.31 -3.28
CA ALA A 29 -3.66 -6.80 -2.20
C ALA A 29 -2.25 -6.92 -2.74
N ASP A 30 -1.55 -5.80 -2.84
CA ASP A 30 -0.22 -5.80 -3.42
C ASP A 30 0.60 -6.77 -2.55
N PRO A 31 1.37 -7.71 -3.11
CA PRO A 31 2.22 -8.59 -2.30
C PRO A 31 3.10 -7.81 -1.32
N GLN A 32 3.43 -6.56 -1.63
CA GLN A 32 4.13 -5.63 -0.74
C GLN A 32 3.26 -5.20 0.45
N ASP A 33 1.97 -4.93 0.25
CA ASP A 33 1.02 -4.57 1.30
C ASP A 33 0.88 -5.70 2.33
N ASP A 34 0.70 -6.93 1.85
CA ASP A 34 0.61 -8.12 2.71
C ASP A 34 1.91 -8.34 3.49
N GLN A 35 3.06 -8.14 2.85
CA GLN A 35 4.37 -8.23 3.50
C GLN A 35 4.53 -7.17 4.59
N PHE A 36 4.14 -5.93 4.31
CA PHE A 36 4.21 -4.82 5.25
C PHE A 36 3.34 -5.09 6.49
N LEU A 37 2.09 -5.50 6.29
CA LEU A 37 1.19 -5.82 7.40
C LEU A 37 1.70 -7.00 8.24
N ALA A 38 2.34 -8.00 7.60
CA ALA A 38 2.99 -9.09 8.31
C ALA A 38 4.17 -8.63 9.19
N LEU A 39 4.95 -7.64 8.73
CA LEU A 39 6.02 -7.03 9.53
C LEU A 39 5.47 -6.26 10.72
N LEU A 40 4.44 -5.42 10.51
CA LEU A 40 3.79 -4.69 11.61
C LEU A 40 3.20 -5.63 12.67
N ALA A 41 2.56 -6.72 12.24
CA ALA A 41 2.02 -7.74 13.13
C ALA A 41 3.11 -8.46 13.92
N ARG A 42 4.26 -8.76 13.29
CA ARG A 42 5.43 -9.37 13.93
C ARG A 42 6.05 -8.46 14.98
N ASP A 43 6.14 -7.16 14.69
CA ASP A 43 6.74 -6.17 15.57
C ASP A 43 5.77 -5.70 16.66
N GLY A 44 4.54 -6.23 16.66
CA GLY A 44 3.52 -5.94 17.66
C GLY A 44 3.13 -4.46 17.65
N ILE A 45 3.08 -3.86 16.46
CA ILE A 45 2.74 -2.46 16.27
C ILE A 45 1.21 -2.32 16.23
N PRO A 46 0.54 -1.92 17.33
CA PRO A 46 -0.85 -1.48 17.28
C PRO A 46 -0.98 -0.30 16.33
N GLY A 47 -2.04 -0.31 15.53
CA GLY A 47 -2.34 0.77 14.61
C GLY A 47 -3.79 0.73 14.15
N GLY A 48 -4.17 1.77 13.42
CA GLY A 48 -5.48 1.96 12.85
C GLY A 48 -5.79 0.94 11.75
N PRO A 49 -6.84 1.16 10.96
CA PRO A 49 -7.20 0.26 9.88
C PRO A 49 -6.01 0.03 8.91
N PRO A 50 -5.79 -1.21 8.43
CA PRO A 50 -4.64 -1.57 7.60
C PRO A 50 -4.43 -0.64 6.40
N ASP A 51 -5.50 -0.24 5.74
CA ASP A 51 -5.46 0.64 4.57
C ASP A 51 -4.81 2.01 4.88
N GLN A 52 -5.04 2.55 6.10
CA GLN A 52 -4.45 3.82 6.51
C GLN A 52 -2.95 3.66 6.84
N LEU A 53 -2.57 2.52 7.41
CA LEU A 53 -1.16 2.21 7.67
C LEU A 53 -0.39 2.01 6.36
N ILE A 54 -0.96 1.29 5.40
CA ILE A 54 -0.38 1.12 4.06
C ILE A 54 -0.22 2.47 3.36
N ALA A 55 -1.25 3.33 3.39
CA ALA A 55 -1.18 4.66 2.80
C ALA A 55 -0.06 5.52 3.41
N LEU A 56 0.12 5.47 4.73
CA LEU A 56 1.21 6.18 5.42
C LEU A 56 2.59 5.59 5.10
N ALA A 57 2.67 4.27 4.87
CA ALA A 57 3.90 3.62 4.45
C ALA A 57 4.33 4.04 3.03
N HIS A 58 3.38 4.14 2.11
CA HIS A 58 3.63 4.73 0.78
C HIS A 58 4.00 6.21 0.85
N GLU A 59 3.36 6.99 1.73
CA GLU A 59 3.70 8.40 1.95
C GLU A 59 5.16 8.54 2.40
N ARG A 60 5.61 7.73 3.37
CA ARG A 60 7.03 7.68 3.77
C ARG A 60 7.95 7.48 2.58
N CYS A 61 7.56 6.60 1.67
CA CYS A 61 8.39 6.29 0.51
C CYS A 61 8.49 7.45 -0.47
N ASN A 62 7.35 8.06 -0.76
CA ASN A 62 7.28 9.24 -1.62
C ASN A 62 8.11 10.40 -1.03
N ASP A 63 8.07 10.58 0.29
CA ASP A 63 8.83 11.60 1.02
C ASP A 63 10.35 11.35 1.00
N ASP A 64 10.82 10.15 0.67
CA ASP A 64 12.27 9.88 0.59
C ASP A 64 12.95 10.68 -0.54
N SER A 65 12.19 11.05 -1.55
CA SER A 65 12.64 11.91 -2.66
C SER A 65 12.84 13.38 -2.25
N LEU A 66 12.35 13.78 -1.06
CA LEU A 66 12.43 15.16 -0.62
C LEU A 66 13.87 15.56 -0.30
N PRO A 67 14.25 16.81 -0.63
CA PRO A 67 15.59 17.30 -0.34
C PRO A 67 15.84 17.30 1.17
N ARG A 68 16.86 16.54 1.59
CA ARG A 68 17.38 16.47 2.96
C ARG A 68 18.36 17.61 3.28
N SER A 69 18.26 18.75 2.59
CA SER A 69 19.09 19.94 2.84
C SER A 69 19.27 20.12 4.35
N ALA A 70 20.50 20.43 4.81
CA ALA A 70 20.91 20.44 6.22
C ALA A 70 19.73 20.64 7.19
N ILE A 71 19.64 19.79 8.23
CA ILE A 71 18.51 19.65 9.18
C ILE A 71 17.77 20.96 9.46
N PHE A 72 18.52 22.08 9.52
CA PHE A 72 18.01 23.44 9.41
C PHE A 72 18.52 24.18 8.17
N THR A 73 17.62 24.72 7.34
CA THR A 73 17.99 25.68 6.28
C THR A 73 18.28 27.05 6.89
N LEU A 74 19.51 27.55 6.73
CA LEU A 74 19.98 28.82 7.30
C LEU A 74 19.41 30.08 6.62
N HIS A 75 18.65 29.95 5.53
CA HIS A 75 18.21 31.10 4.74
C HIS A 75 17.09 31.93 5.41
N PHE A 76 16.34 31.38 6.38
CA PHE A 76 15.27 32.11 7.10
C PHE A 76 15.02 31.55 8.51
N GLY A 77 15.97 31.70 9.44
CA GLY A 77 15.70 31.46 10.87
C GLY A 77 15.61 29.98 11.30
N ALA A 78 16.41 29.09 10.70
CA ALA A 78 16.50 27.67 11.05
C ALA A 78 15.16 26.92 10.88
N GLN A 79 14.64 26.91 9.66
CA GLN A 79 13.47 26.09 9.31
C GLN A 79 13.89 24.63 9.11
N PRO A 80 13.11 23.65 9.60
CA PRO A 80 13.38 22.24 9.36
C PRO A 80 13.42 21.95 7.86
N SER A 81 14.27 21.03 7.45
CA SER A 81 14.32 20.57 6.06
C SER A 81 12.95 20.06 5.58
N PRO A 82 12.65 20.09 4.27
CA PRO A 82 11.42 19.53 3.74
C PRO A 82 11.18 18.07 4.17
N PHE A 83 12.24 17.26 4.15
CA PHE A 83 12.19 15.88 4.66
C PHE A 83 11.87 15.83 6.16
N SER A 84 12.52 16.64 6.98
CA SER A 84 12.28 16.69 8.43
C SER A 84 10.84 17.10 8.76
N SER A 85 10.29 18.06 8.01
CA SER A 85 8.89 18.50 8.14
C SER A 85 7.92 17.38 7.78
N ALA A 86 8.18 16.66 6.69
CA ALA A 86 7.37 15.54 6.26
C ALA A 86 7.38 14.40 7.29
N MET A 87 8.56 14.05 7.83
CA MET A 87 8.67 13.01 8.87
C MET A 87 7.95 13.38 10.16
N LEU A 88 7.96 14.65 10.56
CA LEU A 88 7.18 15.13 11.71
C LEU A 88 5.67 14.99 11.47
N GLN A 89 5.19 15.34 10.28
CA GLN A 89 3.77 15.19 9.93
C GLN A 89 3.37 13.71 9.88
N LEU A 90 4.22 12.87 9.31
CA LEU A 90 3.98 11.44 9.21
C LEU A 90 3.94 10.77 10.60
N ALA A 91 4.85 11.14 11.50
CA ALA A 91 4.82 10.69 12.89
C ALA A 91 3.52 11.09 13.60
N ALA A 92 3.07 12.34 13.43
CA ALA A 92 1.81 12.80 14.02
C ALA A 92 0.59 12.05 13.44
N LYS A 93 0.59 11.73 12.15
CA LYS A 93 -0.45 10.90 11.52
C LYS A 93 -0.45 9.49 12.11
N LEU A 94 0.73 8.86 12.27
CA LEU A 94 0.87 7.54 12.85
C LEU A 94 0.40 7.49 14.30
N GLU A 95 0.75 8.49 15.10
CA GLU A 95 0.22 8.64 16.47
C GLU A 95 -1.31 8.80 16.47
N GLY A 96 -1.86 9.55 15.51
CA GLY A 96 -3.31 9.65 15.29
C GLY A 96 -3.97 8.33 14.89
N GLN A 97 -3.21 7.41 14.29
CA GLN A 97 -3.63 6.03 14.01
C GLN A 97 -3.45 5.08 15.21
N GLY A 98 -2.98 5.58 16.35
CA GLY A 98 -2.72 4.73 17.53
C GLY A 98 -1.39 4.00 17.49
N VAL A 99 -0.48 4.33 16.56
CA VAL A 99 0.90 3.86 16.57
C VAL A 99 1.68 4.68 17.62
N PRO A 100 2.15 4.08 18.71
CA PRO A 100 2.84 4.81 19.77
C PRO A 100 4.21 5.31 19.29
N GLY A 101 4.63 6.48 19.76
CA GLY A 101 5.90 7.12 19.38
C GLY A 101 7.14 6.21 19.31
N PRO A 102 7.37 5.28 20.26
CA PRO A 102 8.47 4.32 20.18
C PRO A 102 8.44 3.38 18.97
N GLN A 103 7.25 3.11 18.43
CA GLN A 103 7.01 2.21 17.29
C GLN A 103 6.92 2.93 15.95
N VAL A 104 6.80 4.27 15.95
CA VAL A 104 6.85 5.07 14.73
C VAL A 104 8.14 4.80 13.97
N ARG A 105 9.31 4.78 14.63
CA ARG A 105 10.58 4.52 13.94
C ARG A 105 10.65 3.12 13.29
N PRO A 106 10.35 2.01 14.01
CA PRO A 106 10.20 0.68 13.39
C PRO A 106 9.26 0.67 12.17
N PHE A 107 8.06 1.25 12.30
CA PHE A 107 7.10 1.36 11.21
C PHE A 107 7.71 2.02 9.96
N LEU A 108 8.42 3.14 10.13
CA LEU A 108 9.04 3.85 9.01
C LEU A 108 10.16 3.04 8.36
N LEU A 109 10.91 2.25 9.12
CA LEU A 109 11.97 1.38 8.58
C LEU A 109 11.37 0.23 7.77
N ASP A 110 10.32 -0.40 8.28
CA ASP A 110 9.61 -1.47 7.56
C ASP A 110 9.02 -0.94 6.24
N ALA A 111 8.41 0.26 6.28
CA ALA A 111 7.89 0.92 5.10
C ALA A 111 8.97 1.18 4.03
N ILE A 112 10.15 1.66 4.42
CA ILE A 112 11.28 1.85 3.50
C ILE A 112 11.74 0.51 2.93
N SER A 113 11.84 -0.53 3.77
CA SER A 113 12.33 -1.84 3.37
C SER A 113 11.44 -2.54 2.34
N VAL A 114 10.13 -2.30 2.41
CA VAL A 114 9.13 -2.92 1.54
C VAL A 114 8.85 -2.08 0.30
N TYR A 115 8.67 -0.77 0.45
CA TYR A 115 8.21 0.11 -0.62
C TYR A 115 9.33 0.91 -1.30
N CYS A 116 10.50 1.06 -0.67
CA CYS A 116 11.59 1.89 -1.19
C CYS A 116 12.92 1.12 -1.32
N PRO A 117 13.01 0.11 -2.21
CA PRO A 117 14.24 -0.66 -2.39
C PRO A 117 15.42 0.19 -2.87
N ASP A 118 15.15 1.33 -3.52
CA ASP A 118 16.16 2.28 -4.01
C ASP A 118 16.39 3.49 -3.08
N ALA A 119 15.71 3.55 -1.92
CA ALA A 119 15.90 4.66 -0.99
C ALA A 119 17.28 4.60 -0.33
N HIS A 120 17.95 5.74 -0.29
CA HIS A 120 19.25 5.87 0.37
C HIS A 120 19.08 5.83 1.89
N SER A 121 19.59 4.75 2.51
CA SER A 121 19.71 4.56 3.96
C SER A 121 20.66 5.56 4.61
#